data_AF-A0A2G8XZT2-F1
#
_entry.id   AF-A0A2G8XZT2-F1
#
_cell.length_a   1.000
_cell.length_b   1.000
_cell.length_c   1.000
_cell.angle_alpha   90.00
_cell.angle_beta   90.00
_cell.angle_gamma   90.00
#
_symmetry.space_group_name_H-M   'P 1'
#
loop_
_entity.id
_entity.type
_entity.pdbx_description
1 polymer ?
#
loop_
_entity_poly.entity_id
_entity_poly.type
_entity_poly.pdbx_seq_one_letter_code
_entity_poly.pdbx_strand_id
1 'polypeptide(L)' 'LLPESAEMENVSVRIPLYDYIPDRLLTVFITEIGPIDPSYLYTLSKQRYHIDDLDLCTLD' A
#
# COMPACT_ATOMS: atom_id res chain seq x y z
N LEU A 1 -5.58 -24.48 -30.36
CA LEU A 1 -5.81 -23.25 -31.16
C LEU A 1 -6.77 -22.39 -30.35
N LEU A 2 -6.24 -21.39 -29.65
CA LEU A 2 -7.11 -20.35 -29.07
C LEU A 2 -7.74 -19.60 -30.26
N PRO A 3 -9.04 -19.28 -30.21
CA PRO A 3 -9.70 -18.62 -31.32
C PRO A 3 -9.00 -17.29 -31.62
N GLU A 4 -8.76 -17.09 -32.92
CA GLU A 4 -8.21 -15.89 -33.52
C GLU A 4 -9.05 -14.68 -33.09
N SER A 5 -8.42 -13.76 -32.37
CA SER A 5 -8.86 -12.39 -32.07
C SER A 5 -10.35 -12.20 -31.83
N ALA A 6 -10.81 -12.44 -30.60
CA ALA A 6 -11.96 -11.71 -30.08
C ALA A 6 -11.55 -10.23 -29.99
N GLU A 7 -11.96 -9.42 -30.96
CA GLU A 7 -11.69 -7.99 -30.95
C GLU A 7 -12.34 -7.37 -29.70
N MET A 8 -11.48 -6.88 -28.81
CA MET A 8 -11.87 -6.33 -27.52
C MET A 8 -12.21 -4.84 -27.72
N GLU A 9 -13.16 -4.55 -28.60
CA GLU A 9 -13.61 -3.19 -28.86
C GLU A 9 -14.40 -2.65 -27.66
N ASN A 10 -14.08 -1.42 -27.24
CA ASN A 10 -14.74 -0.69 -26.15
C ASN A 10 -14.61 -1.29 -24.74
N VAL A 11 -13.47 -1.93 -24.42
CA VAL A 11 -13.19 -2.46 -23.07
C VAL A 11 -12.11 -1.65 -22.35
N SER A 12 -12.40 -1.21 -21.12
CA SER A 12 -11.40 -0.68 -20.20
C SER A 12 -10.94 -1.78 -19.25
N VAL A 13 -9.72 -2.28 -19.44
CA VAL A 13 -9.12 -3.30 -18.56
C VAL A 13 -8.32 -2.61 -17.46
N ARG A 14 -8.62 -2.93 -16.19
CA ARG A 14 -7.83 -2.54 -15.03
C ARG A 14 -7.45 -3.80 -14.25
N ILE A 15 -6.16 -4.01 -14.05
CA ILE A 15 -5.62 -5.12 -13.25
C ILE A 15 -4.77 -4.50 -12.13
N PRO A 16 -5.38 -4.04 -11.03
CA PRO A 16 -4.62 -3.48 -9.92
C PRO A 16 -3.77 -4.60 -9.30
N LEU A 17 -2.46 -4.33 -9.14
CA LEU A 17 -1.54 -5.28 -8.51
C LEU A 17 -1.72 -5.31 -6.97
N TYR A 18 -2.16 -4.19 -6.40
CA TYR A 18 -2.33 -3.99 -4.96
C TYR A 18 -3.69 -3.37 -4.66
N ASP A 19 -4.15 -3.59 -3.43
CA ASP A 19 -5.38 -2.99 -2.90
C ASP A 19 -5.10 -2.35 -1.52
N TYR A 20 -5.97 -1.44 -1.10
CA TYR A 20 -5.88 -0.74 0.16
C TYR A 20 -6.73 -1.42 1.23
N ILE A 21 -6.14 -1.70 2.39
CA ILE A 21 -6.85 -2.22 3.56
C ILE A 21 -6.97 -1.11 4.62
N PRO A 22 -8.19 -0.66 4.96
CA PRO A 22 -8.41 0.29 6.04
C PRO A 22 -7.92 -0.23 7.40
N ASP A 23 -7.41 0.68 8.23
CA ASP A 23 -6.90 0.42 9.59
C ASP A 23 -7.90 -0.30 10.51
N ARG A 24 -9.19 0.05 10.43
CA ARG A 24 -10.27 -0.58 11.21
C ARG A 24 -10.46 -2.08 10.96
N LEU A 25 -9.87 -2.63 9.90
CA LEU A 25 -9.90 -4.06 9.58
C LEU A 25 -8.65 -4.80 10.08
N LEU A 26 -7.69 -4.08 10.65
CA LEU A 26 -6.44 -4.63 11.16
C LEU A 26 -6.51 -4.71 12.68
N THR A 27 -6.09 -5.84 13.25
CA THR A 27 -6.06 -6.05 14.70
C THR A 27 -4.66 -5.88 15.28
N VAL A 28 -3.63 -6.32 14.56
CA VAL A 28 -2.25 -6.33 15.05
C VAL A 28 -1.27 -6.34 13.88
N PHE A 29 -0.16 -5.61 14.03
CA PHE A 29 1.01 -5.73 13.17
C PHE A 29 2.08 -6.57 13.87
N ILE A 30 2.57 -7.63 13.20
CA ILE A 30 3.69 -8.43 13.70
C ILE A 30 4.98 -7.85 13.11
N THR A 31 5.82 -7.29 13.98
CA THR A 31 7.06 -6.59 13.60
C THR A 31 8.28 -7.24 14.28
N GLU A 32 9.48 -6.77 13.94
CA GLU A 32 10.74 -7.21 14.56
C GLU A 32 10.83 -6.87 16.05
N ILE A 33 10.13 -5.81 16.49
CA ILE A 33 10.05 -5.40 17.90
C ILE A 33 8.88 -6.08 18.64
N GLY A 34 8.17 -6.99 17.96
CA GLY A 34 7.02 -7.72 18.50
C GLY A 34 5.67 -7.28 17.92
N PRO A 35 4.56 -7.80 18.47
CA PRO A 35 3.21 -7.43 18.07
C PRO A 35 2.88 -6.01 18.55
N ILE A 36 2.32 -5.18 17.66
CA ILE A 36 1.87 -3.82 17.97
C ILE A 36 0.44 -3.56 17.49
N ASP A 37 -0.27 -2.71 18.22
CA ASP A 37 -1.58 -2.19 17.83
C ASP A 37 -1.45 -1.22 16.63
N PRO A 38 -2.42 -1.19 15.68
CA PRO A 38 -2.40 -0.24 14.56
C PRO A 38 -2.19 1.22 14.95
N SER A 39 -2.75 1.67 16.08
CA SER A 39 -2.59 3.05 16.56
C SER A 39 -1.15 3.39 16.94
N TYR A 40 -0.32 2.39 17.28
CA TYR A 40 1.08 2.59 17.65
C TYR A 40 1.98 2.93 16.46
N LEU A 41 1.54 2.65 15.22
CA LEU A 41 2.32 2.95 14.01
C LEU A 41 2.73 4.43 13.93
N TYR A 42 1.86 5.35 14.35
CA TYR A 42 2.19 6.78 14.36
C TYR A 42 3.41 7.10 15.24
N THR A 43 3.42 6.57 16.46
CA THR A 43 4.54 6.75 17.40
C THR A 43 5.81 6.11 16.85
N LEU A 44 5.68 4.91 16.28
CA LEU A 44 6.79 4.18 15.68
C LEU A 44 7.43 4.96 14.51
N SER A 45 6.59 5.53 13.63
CA SER A 45 7.05 6.36 12.51
C SER A 45 7.82 7.58 13.00
N LYS A 46 7.32 8.29 14.03
CA LYS A 46 8.03 9.43 14.62
C LYS A 46 9.38 9.08 15.26
N GLN A 47 9.53 7.85 15.75
CA GLN A 47 10.80 7.39 16.33
C GLN A 47 11.82 7.04 15.25
N ARG A 48 11.38 6.68 14.04
CA ARG A 48 12.25 6.17 12.95
C ARG A 48 12.51 7.18 11.84
N TYR A 49 11.59 8.13 11.61
CA TYR A 49 11.64 9.07 10.50
C TYR A 49 11.57 10.52 10.99
N HIS A 50 12.27 11.41 10.31
CA HIS A 50 12.15 12.85 10.54
C HIS A 50 10.91 13.38 9.79
N ILE A 51 10.25 14.42 10.32
CA ILE A 51 9.02 14.96 9.69
C ILE A 51 9.31 15.63 8.33
N ASP A 52 10.50 16.20 8.17
CA ASP A 52 10.93 16.82 6.91
C ASP A 52 11.11 15.79 5.78
N ASP A 53 11.22 14.49 6.11
CA ASP A 53 11.33 13.40 5.14
C ASP A 53 9.96 12.84 4.71
N LEU A 54 8.84 13.48 5.09
CA LEU A 54 7.51 12.99 4.71
C LEU A 54 7.25 13.14 3.20
N ASP A 55 7.78 14.21 2.61
CA ASP A 55 7.73 14.48 1.18
C ASP A 55 9.14 14.36 0.59
N LEU A 56 9.52 13.13 0.24
CA LEU A 56 10.79 12.82 -0.41
C LEU A 56 10.80 13.18 -1.90
N CYS A 57 9.86 13.99 -2.40
CA CYS A 57 9.93 14.51 -3.77
C CYS A 57 11.27 15.23 -3.94
N THR A 58 12.22 14.51 -4.54
CA THR A 58 13.51 15.04 -4.98
C THR A 58 13.21 16.18 -5.95
N LEU A 59 13.39 17.42 -5.50
CA LEU A 59 13.61 18.53 -6.40
C LEU A 59 15.05 18.37 -6.92
N ASP A 60 15.18 17.63 -8.01
CA ASP A 60 16.25 17.81 -9.00
C ASP A 60 15.60 18.02 -10.38
#